data_AF-A0A0E2NG22-F1
#
_entry.id   AF-A0A0E2NG22-F1
#
_cell.length_a   1.000
_cell.length_b   1.000
_cell.length_c   1.000
_cell.angle_alpha   90.00
_cell.angle_beta   90.00
_cell.angle_gamma   90.00
#
_symmetry.space_group_name_H-M   'P 1'
#
loop_
_entity.id
_entity.type
_entity.pdbx_description
1 polymer ?
#
loop_
_entity_poly.entity_id
_entity_poly.type
_entity_poly.pdbx_seq_one_letter_code
_entity_poly.pdbx_strand_id
1 'polypeptide(L)' 'MAFNSNTYQANKSAKSAREWIAKAKDVKVRAAEGNAYAWEIDRIPTMVYYARADMHRALFFRTCGK' A
#
# COMPACT_ATOMS: atom_id res chain seq x y z
N MET A 1 -16.39 23.50 -4.28
CA MET A 1 -16.16 22.47 -3.23
C MET A 1 -14.96 22.89 -2.41
N ALA A 2 -15.10 23.06 -1.09
CA ALA A 2 -13.96 23.35 -0.23
C ALA A 2 -13.01 22.12 -0.20
N PHE A 3 -11.71 22.36 -0.32
CA PHE A 3 -10.70 21.30 -0.24
C PHE A 3 -10.69 20.73 1.19
N ASN A 4 -11.15 19.49 1.36
CA ASN A 4 -11.02 18.78 2.62
C ASN A 4 -9.67 18.05 2.64
N SER A 5 -8.72 18.59 3.40
CA SER A 5 -7.38 18.02 3.55
C SER A 5 -7.42 16.55 4.01
N ASN A 6 -8.37 16.19 4.87
CA ASN A 6 -8.50 14.82 5.39
C ASN A 6 -8.96 13.84 4.31
N THR A 7 -9.90 14.20 3.44
CA THR A 7 -10.31 13.32 2.35
C THR A 7 -9.21 13.15 1.31
N TYR A 8 -8.44 14.20 1.04
CA TYR A 8 -7.25 14.12 0.18
C TYR A 8 -6.21 13.14 0.76
N GLN A 9 -5.81 13.31 2.03
CA GLN A 9 -4.82 12.44 2.67
C GLN A 9 -5.31 10.99 2.75
N ALA A 10 -6.60 10.77 3.06
CA ALA A 10 -7.19 9.43 3.07
C ALA A 10 -7.07 8.73 1.70
N ASN A 11 -7.39 9.44 0.62
CA ASN A 11 -7.30 8.89 -0.72
C ASN A 11 -5.86 8.65 -1.15
N LYS A 12 -4.94 9.55 -0.77
CA LYS A 12 -3.51 9.40 -1.03
C LYS A 12 -2.94 8.16 -0.35
N SER A 13 -3.20 7.97 0.94
CA SER A 13 -2.75 6.78 1.68
C SER A 13 -3.39 5.50 1.15
N ALA A 14 -4.69 5.52 0.81
CA ALA A 14 -5.35 4.36 0.21
C ALA A 14 -4.75 3.97 -1.16
N LYS A 15 -4.35 4.96 -1.97
CA LYS A 15 -3.67 4.72 -3.25
C LYS A 15 -2.30 4.09 -3.02
N SER A 16 -1.49 4.65 -2.12
CA SER A 16 -0.16 4.12 -1.81
C SER A 16 -0.21 2.68 -1.29
N ALA A 17 -1.18 2.36 -0.43
CA ALA A 17 -1.40 1.00 0.04
C ALA A 17 -1.69 0.01 -1.10
N ARG A 18 -2.51 0.41 -2.08
CA ARG A 18 -2.83 -0.43 -3.26
C ARG A 18 -1.60 -0.66 -4.14
N GLU A 19 -0.74 0.35 -4.29
CA GLU A 19 0.52 0.24 -5.04
C GLU A 19 1.48 -0.75 -4.36
N TRP A 20 1.59 -0.72 -3.03
CA TRP A 20 2.39 -1.70 -2.28
C TRP A 20 1.87 -3.13 -2.43
N ILE A 21 0.54 -3.32 -2.36
CA ILE A 21 -0.07 -4.64 -2.59
C ILE A 21 0.16 -5.12 -4.01
N ALA A 22 0.03 -4.23 -5.00
CA ALA A 22 0.28 -4.56 -6.40
C ALA A 22 1.74 -5.00 -6.62
N LYS A 23 2.70 -4.27 -6.06
CA LYS A 23 4.13 -4.64 -6.09
C LYS A 23 4.37 -6.00 -5.43
N ALA A 24 3.81 -6.25 -4.26
CA ALA A 24 3.96 -7.53 -3.57
C ALA A 24 3.38 -8.70 -4.39
N LYS A 25 2.24 -8.50 -5.07
CA LYS A 25 1.65 -9.49 -5.97
C LYS A 25 2.53 -9.75 -7.19
N ASP A 26 3.06 -8.70 -7.80
CA ASP A 26 3.94 -8.80 -8.97
C ASP A 26 5.21 -9.60 -8.63
N VAL A 27 5.87 -9.28 -7.52
CA VAL A 27 7.03 -10.06 -7.05
C VAL A 27 6.65 -11.52 -6.80
N LYS A 28 5.47 -11.79 -6.23
CA LYS A 28 5.01 -13.16 -5.99
C LYS A 28 4.76 -13.93 -7.29
N VAL A 29 4.22 -13.28 -8.33
CA VAL A 29 4.04 -13.88 -9.66
C VAL A 29 5.39 -14.16 -10.30
N ARG A 30 6.30 -13.18 -10.33
CA ARG A 30 7.65 -13.35 -10.86
C ARG A 30 8.43 -14.44 -10.12
N ALA A 31 8.24 -14.57 -8.81
CA ALA A 31 8.84 -15.63 -8.01
C ALA A 31 8.30 -17.02 -8.39
N ALA A 32 7.00 -17.14 -8.70
CA ALA A 32 6.41 -18.39 -9.18
C ALA A 32 6.91 -18.78 -10.59
N GLU A 33 7.21 -17.80 -11.43
CA GLU A 33 7.78 -17.99 -12.77
C GLU A 33 9.30 -18.24 -12.75
N GLY A 34 9.97 -18.12 -11.59
CA GLY A 34 11.43 -18.21 -11.48
C GLY A 34 12.19 -16.97 -11.95
N ASN A 35 11.50 -15.86 -12.19
CA ASN A 35 12.02 -14.60 -12.74
C ASN A 35 12.31 -13.52 -11.66
N ALA A 36 12.11 -13.82 -10.37
CA ALA A 36 12.37 -12.88 -9.28
C ALA A 36 13.71 -13.14 -8.59
N TYR A 37 14.37 -12.07 -8.16
CA TYR A 37 15.58 -12.20 -7.34
C TYR A 37 15.22 -12.56 -5.88
N ALA A 38 16.09 -13.31 -5.20
CA ALA A 38 15.88 -13.69 -3.79
C ALA A 38 15.61 -12.48 -2.87
N TRP A 39 16.35 -11.39 -3.06
CA TRP A 39 16.17 -10.16 -2.27
C TRP A 39 14.83 -9.44 -2.52
N GLU A 40 14.18 -9.65 -3.68
CA GLU A 40 12.84 -9.11 -3.94
C GLU A 40 11.80 -9.89 -3.14
N ILE A 41 11.94 -11.21 -3.09
CA ILE A 41 11.07 -12.12 -2.35
C ILE A 41 11.14 -11.83 -0.85
N ASP A 42 12.36 -11.63 -0.32
CA ASP A 42 12.59 -11.28 1.08
C ASP A 42 11.94 -9.94 1.48
N ARG A 43 11.68 -9.05 0.51
CA ARG A 43 11.02 -7.76 0.75
C ARG A 43 9.49 -7.83 0.71
N ILE A 44 8.87 -8.93 0.28
CA ILE A 44 7.41 -9.08 0.26
C ILE A 44 6.77 -8.75 1.62
N PRO A 45 7.28 -9.28 2.77
CA PRO A 45 6.72 -8.95 4.08
C PRO A 45 6.75 -7.45 4.38
N THR A 46 7.84 -6.78 4.01
CA THR A 46 8.01 -5.33 4.18
C THR A 46 7.03 -4.54 3.30
N MET A 47 6.79 -4.96 2.06
CA MET A 47 5.79 -4.35 1.19
C MET A 47 4.38 -4.48 1.78
N VAL A 48 4.04 -5.66 2.33
CA VAL A 48 2.76 -5.90 3.00
C VAL A 48 2.62 -5.06 4.28
N TYR A 49 3.71 -4.90 5.05
CA TYR A 49 3.73 -4.03 6.22
C TYR A 49 3.41 -2.58 5.86
N TYR A 50 4.08 -2.01 4.85
CA TYR A 50 3.80 -0.64 4.40
C TYR A 50 2.37 -0.49 3.88
N ALA A 51 1.87 -1.46 3.12
CA ALA A 51 0.48 -1.47 2.66
C ALA A 51 -0.52 -1.39 3.82
N ARG A 52 -0.29 -2.16 4.89
CA ARG A 52 -1.13 -2.14 6.09
C ARG A 52 -1.04 -0.79 6.79
N ALA A 53 0.16 -0.26 7.01
CA ALA A 53 0.36 1.05 7.64
C ALA A 53 -0.37 2.17 6.88
N ASP A 54 -0.30 2.16 5.55
CA ASP A 54 -0.98 3.15 4.71
C ASP A 54 -2.50 2.97 4.70
N MET A 55 -3.02 1.74 4.76
CA MET A 55 -4.46 1.51 4.98
C MET A 55 -4.93 2.03 6.34
N HIS A 56 -4.16 1.80 7.41
CA HIS A 56 -4.46 2.34 8.74
C HIS A 56 -4.48 3.88 8.75
N ARG A 57 -3.50 4.52 8.10
CA ARG A 57 -3.50 5.97 7.92
C ARG A 57 -4.72 6.46 7.14
N ALA A 58 -5.09 5.77 6.06
CA ALA A 58 -6.27 6.12 5.28
C ALA A 58 -7.55 6.07 6.13
N LEU A 59 -7.70 5.05 6.97
CA LEU A 59 -8.82 4.93 7.91
C LEU A 59 -8.82 6.06 8.93
N PHE A 60 -7.67 6.38 9.53
CA PHE A 60 -7.53 7.47 10.49
C PHE A 60 -8.02 8.81 9.93
N PHE A 61 -7.58 9.18 8.72
CA PHE A 61 -8.02 10.43 8.09
C PHE A 61 -9.51 10.44 7.71
N ARG A 62 -10.11 9.26 7.45
CA ARG A 62 -11.56 9.15 7.20
C ARG A 62 -12.39 9.26 8.47
N THR A 63 -11.88 8.79 9.61
CA THR A 63 -12.60 8.81 10.89
C THR A 63 -12.45 10.16 11.60
N CYS A 64 -11.28 10.80 11.52
CA CYS A 64 -11.04 12.13 12.10
C CYS A 64 -11.61 13.28 11.27
N GLY A 65 -12.06 13.03 10.04
CA GLY A 65 -12.69 14.03 9.16
C GLY A 65 -14.21 14.11 9.25
N LYS A 66 -14.83 13.39 10.19
CA LYS A 66 -16.25 13.50 10.57
C LYS A 66 -16.36 14.39 11.81
#